data_AF-A0A484FFU4-F1
#
_entry.id   AF-A0A484FFU4-F1
#
_cell.length_a   1.000
_cell.length_b   1.000
_cell.length_c   1.000
_cell.angle_alpha   90.00
_cell.angle_beta   90.00
_cell.angle_gamma   90.00
#
_symmetry.space_group_name_H-M   'P 1'
#
loop_
_entity.id
_entity.type
_entity.pdbx_description
1 polymer ?
#
loop_
_entity_poly.entity_id
_entity_poly.type
_entity_poly.pdbx_seq_one_letter_code
_entity_poly.pdbx_strand_id
1 'polypeptide(L)'
;MSKVADFYASPPSAGKGPSGGGAPVEACFWTPSKVQWRVRGTAYIIGPDIASSSAASVRERLQSHMRPVPPSESETRRRDLDDAVRQNVVSGSGSGSEGDGDGDSWSFERELTAHFGNLSPGMRGSFRNPEPGTPRAANGPPDEDHRLGQKVTDLHDEIARQNFRVVAVVPTEVDQTDLSDAEDPRHWLYRFVGAEAGWEKTELWP
;
A
#
# COMPACT_ATOMS: atom_id res chain seq x y z
N MET A 1 17.71 -6.51 11.27
CA MET A 1 16.33 -6.93 11.62
C MET A 1 15.50 -6.91 10.36
N SER A 2 15.02 -8.06 9.89
CA SER A 2 14.10 -8.12 8.75
C SER A 2 12.68 -7.76 9.24
N LYS A 3 12.35 -6.47 9.24
CA LYS A 3 11.03 -5.93 9.69
C LYS A 3 9.83 -6.53 8.93
N VAL A 4 10.08 -7.17 7.78
CA VAL A 4 9.04 -7.81 6.98
C VAL A 4 8.45 -9.03 7.70
N ALA A 5 9.23 -9.73 8.52
CA ALA A 5 8.75 -10.92 9.25
C ALA A 5 7.63 -10.60 10.26
N ASP A 6 7.63 -9.40 10.84
CA ASP A 6 6.64 -8.98 11.85
C ASP A 6 5.21 -8.88 11.28
N PHE A 7 5.05 -8.82 9.96
CA PHE A 7 3.75 -8.79 9.30
C PHE A 7 3.12 -10.17 9.11
N TYR A 8 3.85 -11.27 9.36
CA TYR A 8 3.34 -12.62 9.15
C TYR A 8 2.91 -13.26 10.47
N ALA A 9 1.69 -13.80 10.51
CA ALA A 9 1.21 -14.56 11.67
C ALA A 9 1.98 -15.86 11.90
N SER A 10 2.72 -16.34 10.89
CA SER A 10 3.62 -17.48 10.95
C SER A 10 4.79 -17.26 10.00
N PRO A 11 5.99 -17.81 10.26
CA PRO A 11 7.15 -17.60 9.39
C PRO A 11 6.82 -17.98 7.94
N PRO A 12 7.11 -17.12 6.95
CA PRO A 12 6.87 -17.47 5.56
C PRO A 12 7.74 -18.66 5.15
N SER A 13 7.25 -19.51 4.24
CA SER A 13 8.09 -20.52 3.58
C SER A 13 9.27 -19.83 2.89
N ALA A 14 10.45 -20.47 2.91
CA ALA A 14 11.68 -19.90 2.38
C ALA A 14 11.50 -19.28 0.97
N GLY A 15 11.86 -18.02 0.84
CA GLY A 15 11.68 -17.19 -0.37
C GLY A 15 11.78 -15.71 0.00
N LYS A 16 12.33 -14.85 -0.86
CA LYS A 16 12.47 -13.42 -0.57
C LYS A 16 11.11 -12.72 -0.73
N GLY A 17 10.42 -12.52 0.41
CA GLY A 17 9.23 -11.67 0.53
C GLY A 17 8.03 -12.12 -0.32
N PRO A 18 7.47 -13.32 -0.08
CA PRO A 18 6.24 -13.74 -0.73
C PRO A 18 5.06 -12.86 -0.28
N SER A 19 3.94 -12.95 -0.99
CA SER A 19 2.68 -12.40 -0.53
C SER A 19 2.20 -13.22 0.66
N GLY A 20 1.64 -12.55 1.67
CA GLY A 20 1.28 -13.23 2.93
C GLY A 20 0.84 -12.24 3.99
N GLY A 21 0.90 -12.64 5.25
CA GLY A 21 0.70 -11.74 6.39
C GLY A 21 -0.21 -12.32 7.46
N GLY A 22 -1.15 -11.51 7.92
CA GLY A 22 -2.11 -11.84 8.96
C GLY A 22 -1.68 -11.46 10.39
N ALA A 23 -0.47 -10.90 10.58
CA ALA A 23 -0.07 -10.43 11.90
C ALA A 23 -0.85 -9.16 12.31
N PRO A 24 -1.07 -8.97 13.63
CA PRO A 24 -1.70 -7.76 14.13
C PRO A 24 -0.79 -6.54 13.92
N VAL A 25 -1.40 -5.42 13.54
CA VAL A 25 -0.71 -4.13 13.39
C VAL A 25 -1.52 -3.00 14.02
N GLU A 26 -0.82 -1.96 14.43
CA GLU A 26 -1.39 -0.65 14.76
C GLU A 26 -0.65 0.42 13.96
N ALA A 27 -1.37 1.17 13.13
CA ALA A 27 -0.87 2.37 12.47
C ALA A 27 -1.35 3.59 13.24
N CYS A 28 -0.42 4.35 13.82
CA CYS A 28 -0.71 5.59 14.54
C CYS A 28 -0.15 6.78 13.77
N PHE A 29 -0.98 7.76 13.47
CA PHE A 29 -0.57 8.99 12.80
C PHE A 29 -1.40 10.19 13.27
N TRP A 30 -0.79 11.37 13.12
CA TRP A 30 -1.41 12.64 13.45
C TRP A 30 -1.69 13.45 12.19
N THR A 31 -2.77 14.22 12.21
CA THR A 31 -3.03 15.23 11.20
C THR A 31 -2.68 16.62 11.74
N PRO A 32 -2.44 17.63 10.86
CA PRO A 32 -2.24 19.01 11.28
C PRO A 32 -3.42 19.60 12.09
N SER A 33 -4.60 18.99 11.99
CA SER A 33 -5.80 19.37 12.75
C SER A 33 -5.77 18.94 14.22
N LYS A 34 -4.62 18.45 14.74
CA LYS A 34 -4.48 17.89 16.09
C LYS A 34 -5.36 16.66 16.34
N VAL A 35 -5.66 15.90 15.29
CA VAL A 35 -6.39 14.64 15.40
C VAL A 35 -5.41 13.48 15.27
N GLN A 36 -5.35 12.63 16.28
CA GLN A 36 -4.68 11.34 16.22
C GLN A 36 -5.62 10.28 15.66
N TRP A 37 -5.11 9.45 14.76
CA TRP A 37 -5.75 8.26 14.27
C TRP A 37 -4.92 7.04 14.66
N ARG A 38 -5.55 6.03 15.25
CA ARG A 38 -4.95 4.71 15.46
C ARG A 38 -5.80 3.68 14.75
N VAL A 39 -5.24 3.03 13.74
CA VAL A 39 -5.91 1.99 12.95
C VAL A 39 -5.32 0.65 13.36
N ARG A 40 -6.15 -0.23 13.94
CA ARG A 40 -5.75 -1.57 14.38
C ARG A 40 -6.40 -2.63 13.51
N GLY A 41 -5.69 -3.70 13.26
CA GLY A 41 -6.20 -4.83 12.51
C GLY A 41 -5.11 -5.81 12.13
N THR A 42 -5.29 -6.49 11.00
CA THR A 42 -4.29 -7.42 10.46
C THR A 42 -3.68 -6.89 9.17
N ALA A 43 -2.37 -7.03 9.00
CA ALA A 43 -1.68 -6.59 7.79
C ALA A 43 -1.36 -7.73 6.83
N TYR A 44 -1.40 -7.44 5.54
CA TYR A 44 -1.06 -8.36 4.45
C TYR A 44 -0.03 -7.72 3.54
N ILE A 45 1.02 -8.46 3.25
CA ILE A 45 2.05 -8.12 2.27
C ILE A 45 1.58 -8.58 0.90
N ILE A 46 1.56 -7.65 -0.05
CA ILE A 46 1.32 -7.89 -1.47
C ILE A 46 2.66 -7.75 -2.17
N GLY A 47 3.16 -8.87 -2.68
CA GLY A 47 4.43 -8.99 -3.37
C GLY A 47 4.29 -9.39 -4.85
N PRO A 48 5.42 -9.52 -5.56
CA PRO A 48 5.43 -9.85 -6.99
C PRO A 48 4.76 -11.20 -7.32
N ASP A 49 4.65 -12.10 -6.35
CA ASP A 49 4.01 -13.40 -6.47
C ASP A 49 2.49 -13.37 -6.28
N ILE A 50 1.84 -12.21 -6.13
CA ILE A 50 0.41 -12.12 -5.81
C ILE A 50 -0.52 -12.80 -6.83
N ALA A 51 -0.09 -12.93 -8.08
CA ALA A 51 -0.84 -13.65 -9.12
C ALA A 51 -0.73 -15.19 -9.03
N SER A 52 0.24 -15.70 -8.25
CA SER A 52 0.47 -17.13 -8.10
C SER A 52 -0.64 -17.82 -7.29
N SER A 53 -0.69 -19.16 -7.39
CA SER A 53 -1.58 -19.99 -6.57
C SER A 53 -1.22 -19.96 -5.08
N SER A 54 0.06 -19.77 -4.72
CA SER A 54 0.49 -19.67 -3.32
C SER A 54 -0.05 -18.42 -2.61
N ALA A 55 -0.41 -17.37 -3.36
CA ALA A 55 -0.99 -16.15 -2.82
C ALA A 55 -2.54 -16.12 -2.88
N ALA A 56 -3.20 -17.23 -3.23
CA ALA A 56 -4.66 -17.27 -3.40
C ALA A 56 -5.42 -16.89 -2.12
N SER A 57 -4.98 -17.39 -0.96
CA SER A 57 -5.60 -17.09 0.34
C SER A 57 -5.49 -15.61 0.73
N VAL A 58 -4.39 -14.95 0.34
CA VAL A 58 -4.20 -13.50 0.55
C VAL A 58 -5.20 -12.73 -0.29
N ARG A 59 -5.36 -13.09 -1.58
CA ARG A 59 -6.32 -12.46 -2.47
C ARG A 59 -7.75 -12.63 -1.97
N GLU A 60 -8.15 -13.85 -1.62
CA GLU A 60 -9.48 -14.16 -1.08
C GLU A 60 -9.77 -13.34 0.18
N ARG A 61 -8.83 -13.32 1.14
CA ARG A 61 -8.97 -12.56 2.38
C ARG A 61 -9.09 -11.06 2.14
N LEU A 62 -8.30 -10.48 1.24
CA LEU A 62 -8.40 -9.06 0.94
C LEU A 62 -9.72 -8.75 0.20
N GLN A 63 -10.09 -9.56 -0.79
CA GLN A 63 -11.31 -9.39 -1.56
C GLN A 63 -12.58 -9.46 -0.70
N SER A 64 -12.61 -10.29 0.34
CA SER A 64 -13.77 -10.36 1.26
C SER A 64 -14.01 -9.07 2.05
N HIS A 65 -13.01 -8.18 2.12
CA HIS A 65 -13.11 -6.87 2.79
C HIS A 65 -13.15 -5.69 1.80
N MET A 66 -12.94 -5.94 0.51
CA MET A 66 -12.99 -4.92 -0.51
C MET A 66 -14.42 -4.76 -1.04
N ARG A 67 -14.84 -3.50 -1.24
CA ARG A 67 -16.12 -3.24 -1.90
C ARG A 67 -16.00 -3.58 -3.39
N PRO A 68 -16.86 -4.46 -3.94
CA PRO A 68 -16.93 -4.63 -5.39
C PRO A 68 -17.41 -3.33 -6.03
N VAL A 69 -16.71 -2.88 -7.07
CA VAL A 69 -17.13 -1.73 -7.87
C VAL A 69 -17.93 -2.26 -9.06
N PRO A 70 -19.21 -1.88 -9.22
CA PRO A 70 -20.00 -2.33 -10.37
C PRO A 70 -19.40 -1.78 -11.69
N PRO A 71 -19.65 -2.46 -12.83
CA PRO A 71 -19.11 -2.03 -14.13
C PRO A 71 -19.47 -0.58 -14.48
N SER A 72 -20.71 -0.16 -14.22
CA SER A 72 -21.19 1.20 -14.53
C SER A 72 -20.44 2.30 -13.76
N GLU A 73 -20.10 2.06 -12.50
CA GLU A 73 -19.30 2.99 -11.70
C GLU A 73 -17.84 2.99 -12.17
N SER A 74 -17.33 1.82 -12.56
CA SER A 74 -15.98 1.69 -13.11
C SER A 74 -15.83 2.45 -14.43
N GLU A 75 -16.78 2.33 -15.35
CA GLU A 75 -16.84 3.06 -16.62
C GLU A 75 -16.95 4.57 -16.42
N THR A 76 -17.71 5.01 -15.43
CA THR A 76 -17.84 6.44 -15.11
C THR A 76 -16.52 7.00 -14.60
N ARG A 77 -15.85 6.32 -13.65
CA ARG A 77 -14.52 6.71 -13.19
C ARG A 77 -13.49 6.79 -14.32
N ARG A 78 -13.54 5.86 -15.29
CA ARG A 78 -12.65 5.89 -16.47
C ARG A 78 -12.90 7.13 -17.31
N ARG A 79 -14.17 7.44 -17.63
CA ARG A 79 -14.52 8.65 -18.40
C ARG A 79 -14.02 9.92 -17.71
N ASP A 80 -14.23 10.03 -16.40
CA ASP A 80 -13.79 11.19 -15.63
C ASP A 80 -12.25 11.34 -15.64
N LEU A 81 -11.52 10.22 -15.57
CA LEU A 81 -10.06 10.20 -15.67
C LEU A 81 -9.57 10.59 -17.07
N ASP A 82 -10.18 10.04 -18.12
CA ASP A 82 -9.82 10.35 -19.51
C ASP A 82 -10.04 11.84 -19.81
N ASP A 83 -11.14 12.42 -19.32
CA ASP A 83 -11.41 13.84 -19.47
C ASP A 83 -10.44 14.71 -18.66
N ALA A 84 -10.05 14.31 -17.45
CA ALA A 84 -9.03 15.00 -16.67
C ALA A 84 -7.64 14.95 -17.33
N VAL A 85 -7.27 13.80 -17.92
CA VAL A 85 -6.02 13.64 -18.67
C VAL A 85 -6.06 14.51 -19.92
N ARG A 86 -7.15 14.51 -20.70
CA ARG A 86 -7.33 15.38 -21.87
C ARG A 86 -7.20 16.85 -21.51
N GLN A 87 -7.74 17.27 -20.37
CA GLN A 87 -7.63 18.65 -19.89
C GLN A 87 -6.19 19.01 -19.46
N ASN A 88 -5.42 18.06 -18.91
CA ASN A 88 -4.01 18.27 -18.54
C ASN A 88 -3.04 18.21 -19.74
N VAL A 89 -3.34 17.47 -20.80
CA VAL A 89 -2.49 17.37 -22.01
C VAL A 89 -2.40 18.70 -22.77
N VAL A 90 -3.36 19.62 -22.61
CA VAL A 90 -3.31 20.98 -23.17
C VAL A 90 -2.18 21.85 -22.59
N SER A 91 -1.46 21.41 -21.56
CA SER A 91 -0.34 22.17 -20.95
C SER A 91 1.00 21.42 -20.83
N GLY A 92 1.17 20.24 -21.42
CA GLY A 92 2.44 19.52 -21.28
C GLY A 92 2.66 18.41 -22.32
N SER A 93 3.63 18.62 -23.20
CA SER A 93 4.16 17.62 -24.13
C SER A 93 4.83 16.46 -23.37
N GLY A 94 4.09 15.38 -23.12
CA GLY A 94 4.62 14.10 -22.67
C GLY A 94 4.02 12.99 -23.51
N SER A 95 4.82 12.37 -24.37
CA SER A 95 4.43 11.22 -25.18
C SER A 95 4.22 10.00 -24.29
N GLY A 96 2.97 9.77 -23.86
CA GLY A 96 2.53 8.50 -23.30
C GLY A 96 2.41 7.48 -24.42
N SER A 97 3.21 6.42 -24.35
CA SER A 97 3.12 5.25 -25.23
C SER A 97 1.71 4.67 -25.18
N GLU A 98 1.05 4.62 -26.33
CA GLU A 98 -0.15 3.81 -26.56
C GLU A 98 0.23 2.34 -26.38
N GLY A 99 -0.30 1.72 -25.33
CA GLY A 99 -0.28 0.28 -25.13
C GLY A 99 -1.69 -0.24 -25.30
N ASP A 100 -2.00 -0.72 -26.51
CA ASP A 100 -3.15 -1.57 -26.78
C ASP A 100 -2.99 -2.90 -26.01
N GLY A 101 -3.95 -3.21 -25.14
CA GLY A 101 -4.00 -4.47 -24.41
C GLY A 101 -5.12 -4.49 -23.37
N ASP A 102 -6.27 -5.04 -23.76
CA ASP A 102 -7.30 -5.65 -22.89
C ASP A 102 -7.46 -5.02 -21.48
N GLY A 103 -7.85 -3.74 -21.46
CA GLY A 103 -7.83 -2.88 -20.27
C GLY A 103 -9.04 -3.00 -19.34
N ASP A 104 -9.65 -4.18 -19.17
CA ASP A 104 -11.03 -4.24 -18.64
C ASP A 104 -11.26 -4.95 -17.30
N SER A 105 -10.23 -5.49 -16.63
CA SER A 105 -10.42 -6.07 -15.29
C SER A 105 -9.39 -5.62 -14.27
N TRP A 106 -9.87 -5.31 -13.07
CA TRP A 106 -9.06 -4.99 -11.90
C TRP A 106 -8.30 -6.25 -11.45
N SER A 107 -7.00 -6.12 -11.14
CA SER A 107 -6.19 -7.22 -10.60
C SER A 107 -5.15 -6.70 -9.60
N PHE A 108 -4.81 -7.52 -8.60
CA PHE A 108 -3.81 -7.15 -7.61
C PHE A 108 -2.42 -6.88 -8.20
N GLU A 109 -2.01 -7.62 -9.24
CA GLU A 109 -0.72 -7.43 -9.89
C GLU A 109 -0.65 -6.09 -10.63
N ARG A 110 -1.75 -5.69 -11.28
CA ARG A 110 -1.88 -4.39 -11.92
C ARG A 110 -1.80 -3.28 -10.87
N GLU A 111 -2.54 -3.39 -9.77
CA GLU A 111 -2.50 -2.41 -8.69
C GLU A 111 -1.11 -2.32 -8.04
N LEU A 112 -0.43 -3.45 -7.81
CA LEU A 112 0.94 -3.47 -7.30
C LEU A 112 1.91 -2.71 -8.22
N THR A 113 1.73 -2.82 -9.53
CA THR A 113 2.52 -2.09 -10.53
C THR A 113 2.15 -0.61 -10.56
N ALA A 114 0.85 -0.28 -10.49
CA ALA A 114 0.37 1.09 -10.43
C ALA A 114 0.90 1.83 -9.17
N HIS A 115 0.88 1.18 -8.00
CA HIS A 115 1.44 1.75 -6.78
C HIS A 115 2.94 2.06 -6.90
N PHE A 116 3.71 1.22 -7.58
CA PHE A 116 5.13 1.48 -7.87
C PHE A 116 5.30 2.64 -8.88
N GLY A 117 4.42 2.72 -9.87
CA GLY A 117 4.37 3.80 -10.86
C GLY A 117 4.04 5.17 -10.27
N ASN A 118 3.22 5.22 -9.22
CA ASN A 118 2.84 6.45 -8.52
C ASN A 118 3.98 7.09 -7.71
N LEU A 119 5.10 6.38 -7.49
CA LEU A 119 6.26 6.93 -6.82
C LEU A 119 7.09 7.83 -7.74
N SER A 120 7.85 8.77 -7.19
CA SER A 120 8.85 9.50 -7.99
C SER A 120 10.03 8.58 -8.37
N PRO A 121 10.79 8.88 -9.45
CA PRO A 121 11.95 8.06 -9.82
C PRO A 121 12.97 7.87 -8.68
N GLY A 122 13.17 8.90 -7.85
CA GLY A 122 14.06 8.80 -6.68
C GLY A 122 13.49 7.91 -5.57
N MET A 123 12.18 7.96 -5.33
CA MET A 123 11.53 7.05 -4.38
C MET A 123 11.57 5.60 -4.88
N ARG A 124 11.34 5.35 -6.17
CA ARG A 124 11.55 4.01 -6.76
C ARG A 124 12.99 3.54 -6.60
N GLY A 125 13.96 4.42 -6.84
CA GLY A 125 15.38 4.10 -6.66
C GLY A 125 15.77 3.75 -5.23
N SER A 126 14.99 4.17 -4.23
CA SER A 126 15.25 3.78 -2.83
C SER A 126 15.09 2.27 -2.57
N PHE A 127 14.35 1.54 -3.41
CA PHE A 127 14.24 0.08 -3.35
C PHE A 127 15.49 -0.63 -3.90
N ARG A 128 16.43 0.10 -4.49
CA ARG A 128 17.79 -0.37 -4.85
C ARG A 128 18.85 0.08 -3.84
N ASN A 129 18.45 0.58 -2.66
CA ASN A 129 19.42 0.94 -1.62
C ASN A 129 20.07 -0.32 -1.01
N PRO A 130 21.23 -0.18 -0.35
CA PRO A 130 21.77 -1.23 0.50
C PRO A 130 20.75 -1.73 1.53
N GLU A 131 20.93 -2.98 1.99
CA GLU A 131 20.02 -3.60 2.96
C GLU A 131 19.81 -2.71 4.20
N PRO A 132 18.55 -2.33 4.50
CA PRO A 132 18.24 -1.46 5.63
C PRO A 132 18.71 -2.04 6.98
N GLY A 133 19.28 -1.19 7.82
CA GLY A 133 19.78 -1.58 9.15
C GLY A 133 21.18 -2.20 9.16
N THR A 134 21.83 -2.33 8.00
CA THR A 134 23.22 -2.78 7.92
C THR A 134 24.20 -1.69 8.34
N PRO A 135 25.24 -1.99 9.16
CA PRO A 135 26.25 -1.00 9.55
C PRO A 135 27.00 -0.45 8.34
N ARG A 136 27.11 0.89 8.23
CA ARG A 136 27.82 1.55 7.12
C ARG A 136 29.29 1.15 7.02
N ALA A 137 29.95 0.93 8.16
CA ALA A 137 31.36 0.55 8.21
C ALA A 137 31.62 -0.87 7.67
N ALA A 138 30.59 -1.73 7.60
CA ALA A 138 30.73 -3.13 7.19
C ALA A 138 30.58 -3.36 5.68
N ASN A 139 30.11 -2.37 4.91
CA ASN A 139 29.63 -2.58 3.54
C ASN A 139 30.64 -2.34 2.42
N GLY A 140 31.91 -2.04 2.72
CA GLY A 140 32.88 -1.71 1.66
C GLY A 140 32.40 -0.54 0.78
N PRO A 141 32.97 -0.35 -0.42
CA PRO A 141 32.41 0.59 -1.39
C PRO A 141 31.01 0.13 -1.82
N PRO A 142 30.05 1.05 -2.09
CA PRO A 142 28.71 0.68 -2.55
C PRO A 142 28.78 -0.15 -3.83
N ASP A 143 28.15 -1.32 -3.83
CA ASP A 143 27.83 -2.07 -5.05
C ASP A 143 27.04 -1.18 -6.02
N GLU A 144 27.35 -1.24 -7.31
CA GLU A 144 26.72 -0.38 -8.33
C GLU A 144 25.20 -0.56 -8.37
N ASP A 145 24.75 -1.79 -8.11
CA ASP A 145 23.33 -2.16 -8.05
C ASP A 145 22.66 -1.74 -6.75
N HIS A 146 23.43 -1.65 -5.66
CA HIS A 146 22.95 -1.37 -4.31
C HIS A 146 23.55 -0.09 -3.72
N ARG A 147 23.46 1.02 -4.45
CA ARG A 147 23.93 2.35 -4.01
C ARG A 147 22.79 3.31 -3.70
N LEU A 148 23.09 4.33 -2.90
CA LEU A 148 22.15 5.39 -2.54
C LEU A 148 21.93 6.37 -3.70
N GLY A 149 20.74 6.97 -3.75
CA GLY A 149 20.43 8.10 -4.64
C GLY A 149 20.19 7.70 -6.10
N GLN A 150 20.03 6.41 -6.40
CA GLN A 150 19.63 5.93 -7.72
C GLN A 150 18.26 6.48 -8.11
N LYS A 151 18.01 6.62 -9.41
CA LYS A 151 16.70 6.93 -9.96
C LYS A 151 16.26 5.77 -10.84
N VAL A 152 15.04 5.28 -10.63
CA VAL A 152 14.46 4.18 -11.40
C VAL A 152 13.25 4.73 -12.15
N THR A 153 13.29 4.67 -13.47
CA THR A 153 12.18 5.08 -14.36
C THR A 153 11.42 3.90 -14.93
N ASP A 154 12.06 2.73 -15.02
CA ASP A 154 11.42 1.48 -15.43
C ASP A 154 10.50 0.94 -14.32
N LEU A 155 9.27 0.58 -14.69
CA LEU A 155 8.29 -0.01 -13.78
C LEU A 155 8.57 -1.49 -13.48
N HIS A 156 9.41 -2.13 -14.29
CA HIS A 156 9.75 -3.55 -14.20
C HIS A 156 11.21 -3.79 -13.75
N ASP A 157 11.89 -2.77 -13.22
CA ASP A 157 13.25 -2.88 -12.68
C ASP A 157 13.37 -4.03 -11.69
N GLU A 158 14.15 -5.06 -12.04
CA GLU A 158 14.17 -6.33 -11.32
C GLU A 158 14.58 -6.17 -9.85
N ILE A 159 15.59 -5.35 -9.56
CA ILE A 159 16.12 -5.16 -8.21
C ILE A 159 15.12 -4.38 -7.35
N ALA A 160 14.60 -3.27 -7.87
CA ALA A 160 13.61 -2.48 -7.16
C ALA A 160 12.34 -3.29 -6.88
N ARG A 161 11.87 -4.06 -7.87
CA ARG A 161 10.65 -4.88 -7.75
C ARG A 161 10.82 -6.06 -6.80
N GLN A 162 12.01 -6.63 -6.70
CA GLN A 162 12.32 -7.63 -5.67
C GLN A 162 12.16 -7.09 -4.25
N ASN A 163 12.37 -5.79 -4.02
CA ASN A 163 12.31 -5.16 -2.69
C ASN A 163 11.02 -4.36 -2.43
N PHE A 164 10.26 -4.02 -3.48
CA PHE A 164 9.00 -3.28 -3.36
C PHE A 164 7.86 -4.16 -2.90
N ARG A 165 7.12 -3.73 -1.88
CA ARG A 165 5.89 -4.38 -1.39
C ARG A 165 4.82 -3.34 -1.11
N VAL A 166 3.56 -3.74 -1.28
CA VAL A 166 2.40 -2.99 -0.77
C VAL A 166 1.90 -3.69 0.49
N VAL A 167 1.63 -2.92 1.53
CA VAL A 167 1.05 -3.44 2.79
C VAL A 167 -0.40 -3.01 2.85
N ALA A 168 -1.32 -3.97 2.86
CA ALA A 168 -2.74 -3.74 3.05
C ALA A 168 -3.11 -4.03 4.51
N VAL A 169 -3.76 -3.08 5.19
CA VAL A 169 -4.29 -3.29 6.54
C VAL A 169 -5.79 -3.56 6.44
N VAL A 170 -6.24 -4.66 7.03
CA VAL A 170 -7.66 -4.96 7.23
C VAL A 170 -8.02 -4.49 8.64
N PRO A 171 -8.65 -3.32 8.80
CA PRO A 171 -8.92 -2.75 10.11
C PRO A 171 -10.07 -3.47 10.81
N THR A 172 -9.92 -3.68 12.11
CA THR A 172 -10.97 -4.16 13.02
C THR A 172 -11.39 -3.08 14.01
N GLU A 173 -10.52 -2.09 14.22
CA GLU A 173 -10.76 -0.97 15.12
C GLU A 173 -10.10 0.30 14.56
N VAL A 174 -10.82 1.42 14.63
CA VAL A 174 -10.27 2.74 14.34
C VAL A 174 -10.55 3.63 15.54
N ASP A 175 -9.51 4.26 16.03
CA ASP A 175 -9.53 5.15 17.17
C ASP A 175 -9.19 6.56 16.67
N GLN A 176 -10.08 7.51 16.94
CA GLN A 176 -9.97 8.91 16.55
C GLN A 176 -9.96 9.77 17.81
N THR A 177 -8.80 10.33 18.16
CA THR A 177 -8.66 11.29 19.25
C THR A 177 -8.49 12.70 18.68
N ASP A 178 -9.48 13.56 18.87
CA ASP A 178 -9.48 14.95 18.43
C ASP A 178 -9.14 15.86 19.61
N LEU A 179 -7.97 16.50 19.53
CA LEU A 179 -7.47 17.47 20.52
C LEU A 179 -7.48 18.90 19.95
N SER A 180 -8.31 19.18 18.95
CA SER A 180 -8.41 20.50 18.33
C SER A 180 -8.96 21.55 19.29
N ASP A 181 -9.93 21.17 20.12
CA ASP A 181 -10.39 21.90 21.30
C ASP A 181 -9.73 21.33 22.56
N ALA A 182 -8.98 22.17 23.27
CA ALA A 182 -8.25 21.76 24.47
C ALA A 182 -9.15 21.66 25.71
N GLU A 183 -10.29 22.36 25.71
CA GLU A 183 -11.23 22.36 26.84
C GLU A 183 -12.25 21.23 26.73
N ASP A 184 -12.46 20.69 25.52
CA ASP A 184 -13.40 19.62 25.22
C ASP A 184 -12.83 18.62 24.19
N PRO A 185 -11.75 17.89 24.54
CA PRO A 185 -11.19 16.88 23.66
C PRO A 185 -12.22 15.77 23.40
N ARG A 186 -12.23 15.24 22.17
CA ARG A 186 -13.19 14.22 21.75
C ARG A 186 -12.49 12.93 21.36
N HIS A 187 -13.05 11.80 21.78
CA HIS A 187 -12.51 10.49 21.46
C HIS A 187 -13.61 9.58 20.91
N TRP A 188 -13.41 9.08 19.71
CA TRP A 188 -14.31 8.11 19.09
C TRP A 188 -13.60 6.80 18.78
N LEU A 189 -14.27 5.73 19.16
CA LEU A 189 -13.86 4.37 18.87
C LEU A 189 -14.84 3.75 17.88
N TYR A 190 -14.31 3.29 16.75
CA TYR A 190 -15.04 2.55 15.74
C TYR A 190 -14.61 1.08 15.81
N ARG A 191 -15.55 0.16 15.99
CA ARG A 191 -15.30 -1.29 16.00
C ARG A 191 -16.01 -1.95 14.84
N PHE A 192 -15.30 -2.80 14.09
CA PHE A 192 -15.91 -3.61 13.04
C PHE A 192 -16.68 -4.76 13.70
N VAL A 193 -17.99 -4.81 13.48
CA VAL A 193 -18.89 -5.79 14.10
C VAL A 193 -19.36 -6.87 13.11
N GLY A 194 -18.81 -6.89 11.89
CA GLY A 194 -19.07 -7.89 10.86
C GLY A 194 -19.56 -7.28 9.55
N ALA A 195 -19.51 -8.05 8.46
CA ALA A 195 -19.82 -7.55 7.12
C ALA A 195 -21.29 -7.07 6.96
N GLU A 196 -22.22 -7.68 7.69
CA GLU A 196 -23.65 -7.33 7.65
C GLU A 196 -23.98 -6.12 8.53
N ALA A 197 -23.40 -6.07 9.74
CA ALA A 197 -23.67 -5.02 10.73
C ALA A 197 -22.78 -3.77 10.55
N GLY A 198 -21.64 -3.90 9.86
CA GLY A 198 -20.73 -2.80 9.56
C GLY A 198 -19.87 -2.39 10.75
N TRP A 199 -19.90 -1.10 11.08
CA TRP A 199 -19.08 -0.48 12.13
C TRP A 199 -19.95 0.14 13.21
N GLU A 200 -19.64 -0.18 14.46
CA GLU A 200 -20.19 0.52 15.63
C GLU A 200 -19.30 1.70 15.99
N LYS A 201 -19.90 2.85 16.32
CA LYS A 201 -19.21 4.06 16.79
C LYS A 201 -19.60 4.35 18.23
N THR A 202 -18.61 4.50 19.10
CA THR A 202 -18.78 4.87 20.51
C THR A 202 -17.93 6.10 20.83
N GLU A 203 -18.51 7.08 21.52
CA GLU A 203 -17.75 8.18 22.11
C GLU A 203 -17.22 7.78 23.49
N LEU A 204 -15.95 8.07 23.74
CA LEU A 204 -15.24 7.72 24.97
C LEU A 204 -14.68 9.00 25.62
N TRP A 205 -14.30 8.89 26.88
CA TRP A 205 -13.51 9.92 27.53
C TRP A 205 -12.09 9.93 26.95
N PRO A 206 -11.50 11.11 26.68
CA PRO A 206 -10.15 11.26 26.14
C PRO A 206 -9.03 10.63 26.97
#